data_AF-W2MZW6-F1
#
_entry.id   AF-W2MZW6-F1
#
_cell.length_a   1.000
_cell.length_b   1.000
_cell.length_c   1.000
_cell.angle_alpha   90.00
_cell.angle_beta   90.00
_cell.angle_gamma   90.00
#
_symmetry.space_group_name_H-M   'P 1'
#
loop_
_entity.id
_entity.type
_entity.pdbx_description
1 polymer ?
#
loop_
_entity_poly.entity_id
_entity_poly.type
_entity_poly.pdbx_seq_one_letter_code
_entity_poly.pdbx_strand_id
1 'polypeptide(L)'
;MQSVFLSTTLLSWILLFNPVSAWYGVVTFYRDTKFRGPKFPWGIAQTQRCYNLGCFNDKASSVKWEGLPTTGKFNGQARIAFFTGKECTGDSRDWPTDGVINDKEGNYPMDFPLDGINDAISSFMIWETSKKDTNGQDLPCPWGIK
;
A
#
# COMPACT_ATOMS: atom_id res chain seq x y z
N MET A 1 -55.20 -47.02 10.61
CA MET A 1 -53.94 -46.86 9.86
C MET A 1 -54.02 -45.53 9.11
N GLN A 2 -53.43 -44.47 9.65
CA GLN A 2 -53.17 -43.22 8.94
C GLN A 2 -51.98 -42.56 9.65
N SER A 3 -50.82 -42.63 9.02
CA SER A 3 -49.59 -41.98 9.48
C SER A 3 -49.52 -40.60 8.84
N VAL A 4 -49.53 -39.56 9.66
CA VAL A 4 -49.31 -38.18 9.22
C VAL A 4 -47.80 -37.95 9.16
N PHE A 5 -47.28 -37.76 7.95
CA PHE A 5 -45.87 -37.41 7.73
C PHE A 5 -45.68 -35.91 7.96
N LEU A 6 -44.98 -35.53 9.03
CA LEU A 6 -44.44 -34.18 9.22
C LEU A 6 -43.19 -34.02 8.35
N SER A 7 -43.30 -33.24 7.28
CA SER A 7 -42.16 -32.80 6.47
C SER A 7 -41.60 -31.51 7.06
N THR A 8 -40.47 -31.60 7.77
CA THR A 8 -39.71 -30.44 8.23
C THR A 8 -38.67 -30.06 7.17
N THR A 9 -38.90 -28.96 6.45
CA THR A 9 -37.93 -28.38 5.52
C THR A 9 -36.86 -27.60 6.30
N LEU A 10 -35.65 -28.16 6.37
CA LEU A 10 -34.47 -27.48 6.91
C LEU A 10 -33.96 -26.44 5.89
N LEU A 11 -34.23 -25.16 6.14
CA LEU A 11 -33.61 -24.04 5.43
C LEU A 11 -32.16 -23.88 5.90
N SER A 12 -31.21 -24.35 5.10
CA SER A 12 -29.77 -24.13 5.35
C SER A 12 -29.38 -22.73 4.86
N TRP A 13 -29.12 -21.80 5.80
CA TRP A 13 -28.46 -20.53 5.47
C TRP A 13 -26.97 -20.78 5.24
N ILE A 14 -26.58 -20.81 3.97
CA ILE A 14 -25.17 -20.81 3.58
C ILE A 14 -24.62 -19.42 3.88
N LEU A 15 -23.88 -19.28 4.98
CA LEU A 15 -23.05 -18.12 5.23
C LEU A 15 -21.91 -18.12 4.19
N LEU A 16 -22.01 -17.24 3.20
CA LEU A 16 -20.92 -16.96 2.27
C LEU A 16 -19.80 -16.21 3.01
N PHE A 17 -18.93 -16.97 3.69
CA PHE A 17 -17.67 -16.44 4.19
C PHE A 17 -16.76 -16.19 2.98
N ASN A 18 -16.61 -14.94 2.58
CA ASN A 18 -15.50 -14.56 1.70
C ASN A 18 -14.25 -14.49 2.57
N PRO A 19 -13.28 -15.41 2.44
CA PRO A 19 -12.03 -15.28 3.16
C PRO A 19 -11.34 -13.99 2.69
N VAL A 20 -11.19 -13.02 3.59
CA VAL A 20 -10.30 -11.88 3.35
C VAL A 20 -8.89 -12.44 3.43
N SER A 21 -8.18 -12.47 2.30
CA SER A 21 -6.77 -12.84 2.28
C SER A 21 -5.97 -11.74 2.98
N ALA A 22 -5.45 -12.04 4.16
CA ALA A 22 -4.52 -11.16 4.85
C ALA A 22 -3.18 -11.18 4.11
N TRP A 23 -2.64 -10.02 3.80
CA TRP A 23 -1.33 -9.86 3.20
C TRP A 23 -0.45 -8.99 4.09
N TYR A 24 0.86 -9.15 3.95
CA TYR A 24 1.85 -8.32 4.60
C TYR A 24 2.95 -8.02 3.60
N GLY A 25 3.24 -6.74 3.42
CA GLY A 25 4.30 -6.28 2.56
C GLY A 25 5.26 -5.35 3.28
N VAL A 26 6.40 -5.11 2.65
CA VAL A 26 7.43 -4.21 3.17
C VAL A 26 7.76 -3.19 2.11
N VAL A 27 7.67 -1.90 2.46
CA VAL A 27 8.19 -0.80 1.64
C VAL A 27 9.51 -0.36 2.25
N THR A 28 10.60 -0.49 1.51
CA THR A 28 11.95 -0.11 1.96
C THR A 28 12.40 1.15 1.24
N PHE A 29 12.50 2.25 1.98
CA PHE A 29 13.12 3.47 1.51
C PHE A 29 14.63 3.43 1.70
N TYR A 30 15.34 4.13 0.82
CA TYR A 30 16.79 4.23 0.81
C TYR A 30 17.19 5.70 0.76
N ARG A 31 18.18 6.08 1.59
CA ARG A 31 18.66 7.45 1.65
C ARG A 31 19.43 7.87 0.40
N ASP A 32 20.02 6.92 -0.32
CA ASP A 32 20.73 7.19 -1.56
C ASP A 32 19.97 6.62 -2.76
N THR A 33 20.32 7.08 -3.96
CA THR A 33 19.81 6.52 -5.20
C THR A 33 20.34 5.09 -5.41
N LYS A 34 19.69 4.36 -6.32
CA LYS A 34 20.02 3.00 -6.76
C LYS A 34 20.01 2.00 -5.60
N PHE A 35 19.10 2.21 -4.66
CA PHE A 35 18.83 1.32 -3.52
C PHE A 35 20.03 1.15 -2.58
N ARG A 36 20.77 2.24 -2.35
CA ARG A 36 21.98 2.27 -1.51
C ARG A 36 21.78 3.07 -0.23
N GLY A 37 22.79 3.00 0.64
CA GLY A 37 22.84 3.77 1.87
C GLY A 37 21.92 3.22 2.97
N PRO A 38 21.71 4.02 4.03
CA PRO A 38 20.78 3.70 5.10
C PRO A 38 19.39 3.35 4.59
N LYS A 39 18.81 2.28 5.14
CA LYS A 39 17.49 1.76 4.78
C LYS A 39 16.46 2.10 5.85
N PHE A 40 15.23 2.30 5.43
CA PHE A 40 14.09 2.49 6.31
C PHE A 40 12.93 1.59 5.85
N PRO A 41 12.87 0.35 6.36
CA PRO A 41 11.80 -0.59 6.03
C PRO A 41 10.51 -0.25 6.78
N TRP A 42 9.38 -0.43 6.10
CA TRP A 42 8.05 -0.19 6.64
C TRP A 42 7.14 -1.37 6.38
N GLY A 43 6.63 -2.00 7.44
CA GLY A 43 5.66 -3.09 7.36
C GLY A 43 4.24 -2.58 7.08
N ILE A 44 3.59 -3.12 6.06
CA ILE A 44 2.26 -2.70 5.60
C ILE A 44 1.35 -3.92 5.56
N ALA A 45 0.13 -3.78 6.10
CA ALA A 45 -0.91 -4.80 6.00
C ALA A 45 -2.27 -4.22 5.57
N GLN A 46 -2.32 -2.93 5.20
CA GLN A 46 -3.57 -2.24 4.92
C GLN A 46 -3.40 -1.26 3.75
N THR A 47 -4.26 -1.40 2.73
CA THR A 47 -4.35 -0.46 1.61
C THR A 47 -5.23 0.74 2.01
N GLN A 48 -5.21 1.83 1.25
CA GLN A 48 -5.98 3.07 1.50
C GLN A 48 -5.74 3.70 2.88
N ARG A 49 -4.64 3.32 3.54
CA ARG A 49 -4.13 3.95 4.75
C ARG A 49 -2.97 4.85 4.35
N CYS A 50 -2.96 6.07 4.88
CA CYS A 50 -1.86 6.99 4.66
C CYS A 50 -0.74 6.76 5.68
N TYR A 51 0.47 6.47 5.22
CA TYR A 51 1.63 6.23 6.07
C TYR A 51 2.58 7.43 6.03
N ASN A 52 2.75 8.11 7.16
CA ASN A 52 3.59 9.30 7.24
C ASN A 52 5.02 8.95 7.64
N LEU A 53 6.03 9.36 6.87
CA LEU A 53 7.40 8.90 7.07
C LEU A 53 8.05 9.36 8.39
N GLY A 54 7.49 10.35 9.07
CA GLY A 54 7.86 10.72 10.44
C GLY A 54 9.37 10.99 10.57
N CYS A 55 10.08 10.16 11.33
CA CYS A 55 11.53 10.28 11.49
C CYS A 55 12.33 10.18 10.16
N PHE A 56 11.73 9.65 9.09
CA PHE A 56 12.31 9.51 7.76
C PHE A 56 11.77 10.53 6.73
N ASN A 57 11.05 11.57 7.19
CA ASN A 57 10.56 12.65 6.33
C ASN A 57 11.69 13.25 5.47
N ASP A 58 11.43 13.49 4.19
CA ASP A 58 12.30 14.27 3.30
C ASP A 58 13.74 13.72 3.18
N LYS A 59 13.89 12.39 3.22
CA LYS A 59 15.20 11.72 3.20
C LYS A 59 15.36 10.62 2.15
N ALA A 60 14.28 10.27 1.46
CA ALA A 60 14.31 9.16 0.53
C ALA A 60 14.83 9.62 -0.84
N SER A 61 15.75 8.84 -1.41
CA SER A 61 16.28 9.02 -2.77
C SER A 61 16.00 7.83 -3.69
N SER A 62 15.61 6.67 -3.13
CA SER A 62 15.05 5.54 -3.88
C SER A 62 14.20 4.63 -2.99
N VAL A 63 13.40 3.73 -3.57
CA VAL A 63 12.48 2.84 -2.82
C VAL A 63 12.29 1.50 -3.52
N LYS A 64 12.07 0.44 -2.75
CA LYS A 64 11.59 -0.87 -3.23
C LYS A 64 10.48 -1.39 -2.35
N TRP A 65 9.68 -2.32 -2.86
CA TRP A 65 8.69 -3.01 -2.04
C TRP A 65 8.53 -4.46 -2.44
N GLU A 66 7.93 -5.24 -1.54
CA GLU A 66 7.57 -6.63 -1.75
C GLU A 66 6.31 -6.97 -0.94
N GLY A 67 5.59 -8.02 -1.34
CA GLY A 67 4.41 -8.53 -0.60
C GLY A 67 3.18 -7.61 -0.64
N LEU A 68 3.18 -6.57 -1.46
CA LEU A 68 2.02 -5.70 -1.66
C LEU A 68 0.97 -6.38 -2.56
N PRO A 69 -0.33 -6.03 -2.43
CA PRO A 69 -1.35 -6.47 -3.38
C PRO A 69 -0.95 -6.01 -4.78
N THR A 70 -1.05 -6.88 -5.77
CA THR A 70 -0.69 -6.57 -7.16
C THR A 70 -1.92 -6.24 -8.02
N THR A 71 -3.10 -6.70 -7.61
CA THR A 71 -4.38 -6.45 -8.30
C THR A 71 -5.15 -5.31 -7.65
N GLY A 72 -5.85 -4.51 -8.47
CA GLY A 72 -6.64 -3.37 -7.99
C GLY A 72 -7.50 -2.73 -9.09
N LYS A 73 -8.15 -1.61 -8.77
CA LYS A 73 -9.08 -0.90 -9.67
C LYS A 73 -8.37 -0.03 -10.72
N PHE A 74 -7.04 0.10 -10.66
CA PHE A 74 -6.28 0.96 -11.57
C PHE A 74 -5.77 0.13 -12.74
N ASN A 75 -6.63 -0.04 -13.76
CA ASN A 75 -6.36 -0.92 -14.91
C ASN A 75 -6.06 -2.37 -14.50
N GLY A 76 -6.76 -2.88 -13.49
CA GLY A 76 -6.53 -4.23 -12.94
C GLY A 76 -5.37 -4.31 -11.95
N GLN A 77 -4.60 -3.23 -11.75
CA GLN A 77 -3.46 -3.19 -10.84
C GLN A 77 -3.75 -2.37 -9.58
N ALA A 78 -3.06 -2.72 -8.50
CA ALA A 78 -2.85 -1.84 -7.37
C ALA A 78 -1.61 -0.96 -7.62
N ARG A 79 -1.53 0.17 -6.92
CA ARG A 79 -0.49 1.18 -7.09
C ARG A 79 0.03 1.65 -5.74
N ILE A 80 1.28 2.03 -5.67
CA ILE A 80 1.87 2.70 -4.52
C ILE A 80 2.11 4.16 -4.91
N ALA A 81 1.55 5.07 -4.14
CA ALA A 81 1.68 6.51 -4.35
C ALA A 81 2.52 7.13 -3.24
N PHE A 82 3.45 8.00 -3.63
CA PHE A 82 4.32 8.76 -2.75
C PHE A 82 3.98 10.24 -2.87
N PHE A 83 3.85 10.90 -1.72
CA PHE A 83 3.37 12.27 -1.61
C PHE A 83 4.45 13.16 -0.99
N THR A 84 4.57 14.38 -1.51
CA THR A 84 5.51 15.37 -0.96
C THR A 84 4.98 16.02 0.33
N GLY A 85 3.67 16.00 0.54
CA GLY A 85 3.05 16.41 1.79
C GLY A 85 2.89 15.27 2.79
N LYS A 86 2.71 15.65 4.05
CA LYS A 86 2.19 14.76 5.10
C LYS A 86 0.73 14.43 4.81
N GLU A 87 0.21 13.39 5.44
CA GLU A 87 -1.20 13.01 5.38
C GLU A 87 -1.69 12.76 3.94
N CYS A 88 -0.78 12.33 3.07
CA CYS A 88 -1.04 12.01 1.66
C CYS A 88 -1.61 13.21 0.89
N THR A 89 -1.04 14.39 1.15
CA THR A 89 -1.35 15.66 0.50
C THR A 89 -0.18 16.15 -0.39
N GLY A 90 -0.38 17.23 -1.13
CA GLY A 90 0.64 17.80 -2.02
C GLY A 90 0.80 17.04 -3.33
N ASP A 91 1.94 17.22 -3.98
CA ASP A 91 2.26 16.55 -5.23
C ASP A 91 2.48 15.06 -5.00
N SER A 92 2.08 14.23 -5.96
CA SER A 92 2.22 12.78 -5.87
C SER A 92 2.76 12.14 -7.14
N ARG A 93 3.53 11.08 -6.96
CA ARG A 93 3.94 10.14 -8.03
C ARG A 93 3.58 8.73 -7.61
N ASP A 94 3.25 7.88 -8.58
CA ASP A 94 2.77 6.53 -8.28
C ASP A 94 3.25 5.48 -9.29
N TRP A 95 3.43 4.26 -8.78
CA TRP A 95 3.95 3.11 -9.53
C TRP A 95 3.06 1.88 -9.33
N PRO A 96 2.98 0.96 -10.31
CA PRO A 96 2.35 -0.35 -10.13
C PRO A 96 3.02 -1.14 -8.99
N THR A 97 2.24 -1.73 -8.10
CA THR A 97 2.78 -2.52 -6.96
C THR A 97 3.37 -3.87 -7.37
N ASP A 98 3.04 -4.38 -8.56
CA ASP A 98 3.69 -5.55 -9.14
C ASP A 98 5.12 -5.28 -9.64
N GLY A 99 5.53 -4.00 -9.69
CA GLY A 99 6.84 -3.61 -10.19
C GLY A 99 7.01 -3.84 -11.69
N VAL A 100 5.92 -3.99 -12.45
CA VAL A 100 5.94 -4.25 -13.89
C VAL A 100 5.53 -3.00 -14.68
N ILE A 101 6.40 -2.57 -15.59
CA ILE A 101 6.13 -1.45 -16.52
C ILE A 101 6.59 -1.87 -17.91
N ASN A 102 5.71 -1.74 -18.91
CA ASN A 102 5.98 -2.15 -20.30
C ASN A 102 6.53 -3.58 -20.40
N ASP A 103 5.87 -4.52 -19.71
CA ASP A 103 6.22 -5.95 -19.63
C ASP A 103 7.62 -6.26 -19.07
N LYS A 104 8.24 -5.30 -18.38
CA LYS A 104 9.52 -5.50 -17.68
C LYS A 104 9.29 -5.51 -16.18
N GLU A 105 9.83 -6.51 -15.50
CA GLU A 105 9.80 -6.61 -14.04
C GLU A 105 10.88 -5.74 -13.38
N GLY A 106 10.74 -5.50 -12.08
CA GLY A 106 11.76 -4.82 -11.27
C GLY A 106 11.83 -3.30 -11.46
N ASN A 107 10.78 -2.69 -12.02
CA ASN A 107 10.67 -1.26 -12.24
C ASN A 107 10.29 -0.50 -10.96
N TYR A 108 11.21 -0.51 -10.00
CA TYR A 108 11.12 0.32 -8.80
C TYR A 108 11.78 1.69 -9.03
N PRO A 109 11.34 2.77 -8.35
CA PRO A 109 11.96 4.07 -8.46
C PRO A 109 13.36 4.03 -7.85
N MET A 110 14.37 3.94 -8.71
CA MET A 110 15.76 3.86 -8.31
C MET A 110 16.43 5.23 -8.17
N ASP A 111 15.81 6.31 -8.65
CA ASP A 111 16.45 7.63 -8.74
C ASP A 111 15.37 8.73 -8.67
N PHE A 112 14.89 9.03 -7.46
CA PHE A 112 13.89 10.09 -7.24
C PHE A 112 14.26 11.48 -7.77
N PRO A 113 15.55 11.85 -7.93
CA PRO A 113 15.91 13.05 -8.69
C PRO A 113 15.32 13.09 -10.09
N LEU A 114 15.27 11.96 -10.81
CA LEU A 114 14.66 11.88 -12.14
C LEU A 114 13.13 12.01 -12.10
N ASP A 115 12.52 11.65 -10.97
CA ASP A 115 11.07 11.70 -10.74
C ASP A 115 10.60 13.05 -10.18
N GLY A 116 11.54 13.93 -9.81
CA GLY A 116 11.27 15.25 -9.22
C GLY A 116 10.77 15.20 -7.77
N ILE A 117 11.05 14.13 -7.04
CA ILE A 117 10.59 13.92 -5.64
C ILE A 117 11.74 13.53 -4.68
N ASN A 118 12.99 13.82 -5.07
CA ASN A 118 14.17 13.54 -4.25
C ASN A 118 14.12 14.26 -2.92
N ASP A 119 14.36 13.54 -1.82
CA ASP A 119 14.38 14.10 -0.47
C ASP A 119 13.14 14.96 -0.15
N ALA A 120 12.00 14.63 -0.77
CA ALA A 120 10.77 15.42 -0.65
C ALA A 120 9.57 14.57 -0.22
N ILE A 121 9.69 13.24 -0.20
CA ILE A 121 8.59 12.36 0.18
C ILE A 121 8.36 12.49 1.70
N SER A 122 7.12 12.77 2.07
CA SER A 122 6.68 12.90 3.46
C SER A 122 5.64 11.84 3.84
N SER A 123 4.92 11.26 2.89
CA SER A 123 3.98 10.16 3.14
C SER A 123 3.75 9.28 1.91
N PHE A 124 3.15 8.11 2.11
CA PHE A 124 2.81 7.19 1.03
C PHE A 124 1.52 6.40 1.31
N MET A 125 0.91 5.86 0.27
CA MET A 125 -0.32 5.05 0.37
C MET A 125 -0.36 3.98 -0.72
N ILE A 126 -0.91 2.81 -0.37
CA ILE A 126 -1.26 1.78 -1.36
C ILE A 126 -2.68 2.03 -1.87
N TRP A 127 -2.81 2.30 -3.16
CA TRP A 127 -4.05 2.45 -3.89
C TRP A 127 -4.47 1.11 -4.51
N GLU A 128 -5.50 0.51 -3.95
CA GLU A 128 -6.09 -0.74 -4.43
C GLU A 128 -7.48 -0.46 -5.00
N THR A 129 -8.32 0.27 -4.27
CA THR A 129 -9.68 0.59 -4.72
C THR A 129 -9.96 2.08 -4.92
N SER A 130 -9.15 2.95 -4.35
CA SER A 130 -9.35 4.41 -4.35
C SER A 130 -8.02 5.14 -4.18
N LYS A 131 -7.95 6.37 -4.69
CA LYS A 131 -6.86 7.31 -4.40
C LYS A 131 -7.05 8.09 -3.09
N LYS A 132 -8.20 7.92 -2.43
CA LYS A 132 -8.51 8.54 -1.15
C LYS A 132 -8.05 7.65 0.00
N ASP A 133 -7.56 8.29 1.06
CA ASP A 133 -7.54 7.72 2.40
C ASP A 133 -8.97 7.31 2.78
N THR A 134 -9.16 6.01 3.03
CA THR A 134 -10.40 5.48 3.63
C THR A 134 -10.13 4.60 4.84
N ASN A 135 -8.87 4.26 5.09
CA ASN A 135 -8.43 3.45 6.22
C ASN A 135 -7.56 4.25 7.21
N GLY A 136 -7.69 5.58 7.18
CA GLY A 136 -7.10 6.49 8.13
C GLY A 136 -5.59 6.66 7.95
N GLN A 137 -4.94 7.11 9.02
CA GLN A 137 -3.54 7.51 9.01
C GLN A 137 -2.69 6.62 9.93
N ASP A 138 -1.43 6.46 9.56
CA ASP A 138 -0.35 5.97 10.40
C ASP A 138 0.66 7.09 10.63
N LEU A 139 0.98 7.34 11.91
CA LEU A 139 1.78 8.47 12.38
C LEU A 139 2.87 7.94 13.33
N PRO A 140 3.86 7.17 12.85
CA PRO A 140 4.93 6.70 13.71
C PRO A 140 5.98 7.80 13.95
N CYS A 141 6.62 7.68 15.11
CA CYS A 141 7.38 8.73 15.81
C CYS A 141 6.49 9.89 16.32
N PRO A 142 6.68 10.37 17.56
CA PRO A 142 6.14 11.67 17.97
C PRO A 142 6.67 12.74 17.03
N TRP A 143 5.78 13.45 16.36
CA TRP A 143 6.13 14.58 15.50
C TRP A 143 6.80 15.66 16.34
N GLY A 144 8.12 15.80 16.20
CA GLY A 144 8.86 16.97 16.68
C GLY A 144 9.47 16.85 18.08
N ILE A 145 10.50 16.02 18.23
CA ILE A 145 11.61 16.44 19.11
C ILE A 145 12.67 17.04 18.19
N LYS A 146 12.78 18.37 18.27
CA LYS A 146 13.87 19.15 17.70
C LYS A 146 15.19 18.79 18.37
#